data_AF-A0A7C7UJA6-F1
#
_entry.id   AF-A0A7C7UJA6-F1
#
_cell.length_a   1.000
_cell.length_b   1.000
_cell.length_c   1.000
_cell.angle_alpha   90.00
_cell.angle_beta   90.00
_cell.angle_gamma   90.00
#
_symmetry.space_group_name_H-M   'P 1'
#
loop_
_entity.id
_entity.type
_entity.pdbx_description
1 polymer ?
#
loop_
_entity_poly.entity_id
_entity_poly.type
_entity_poly.pdbx_seq_one_letter_code
_entity_poly.pdbx_strand_id
1 'polypeptide(L)'
;MSMQRLINALALPKSTRVEQRVPKTLLNEQAAATAADRRTIKEGIEALWWLASLKPTNIGVPAFADDQREYLEIAVLHLTTRDAAAKGAKLTRLVELLHRAIPYPVLLLLESDVTGLSLAHKRWAQNE
;
A
#
# COMPACT_ATOMS: atom_id res chain seq x y z
N MET A 1 8.33 -12.45 13.70
CA MET A 1 7.53 -11.35 14.27
C MET A 1 6.13 -11.46 13.66
N SER A 2 5.04 -11.45 14.44
CA SER A 2 3.69 -11.56 13.85
C SER A 2 3.22 -10.21 13.31
N MET A 3 2.40 -10.22 12.25
CA MET A 3 1.86 -8.99 11.65
C MET A 3 1.07 -8.16 12.66
N GLN A 4 0.28 -8.80 13.52
CA GLN A 4 -0.46 -8.10 14.57
C GLN A 4 0.45 -7.32 15.53
N ARG A 5 1.64 -7.86 15.86
CA ARG A 5 2.60 -7.13 16.71
C ARG A 5 3.13 -5.89 16.01
N LEU A 6 3.38 -5.96 14.71
CA LEU A 6 3.81 -4.80 13.91
C LEU A 6 2.72 -3.74 13.84
N ILE A 7 1.48 -4.13 13.53
CA ILE A 7 0.31 -3.22 13.50
C ILE A 7 0.13 -2.54 14.86
N ASN A 8 0.21 -3.30 15.96
CA ASN A 8 0.10 -2.74 17.31
C ASN A 8 1.25 -1.78 17.64
N ALA A 9 2.47 -2.07 17.18
CA ALA A 9 3.65 -1.23 17.39
C ALA A 9 3.56 0.12 16.67
N LEU A 10 2.77 0.23 15.58
CA LEU A 10 2.50 1.52 14.94
C LEU A 10 1.69 2.48 15.83
N ALA A 11 1.01 1.95 16.86
CA ALA A 11 0.23 2.74 17.81
C ALA A 11 -0.74 3.74 17.13
N LEU A 12 -1.34 3.35 16.01
CA LEU A 12 -2.18 4.23 15.21
C LEU A 12 -3.42 4.68 16.01
N PRO A 13 -3.69 6.00 16.08
CA PRO A 13 -4.88 6.51 16.76
C PRO A 13 -6.16 5.94 16.17
N LYS A 14 -7.19 5.73 17.01
CA LYS A 14 -8.49 5.23 16.56
C LYS A 14 -9.13 6.12 15.48
N SER A 15 -8.86 7.43 15.50
CA SER A 15 -9.32 8.42 14.52
C SER A 15 -8.78 8.22 13.10
N THR A 16 -7.74 7.37 12.93
CA THR A 16 -7.13 7.10 11.63
C THR A 16 -7.69 5.85 10.96
N ARG A 17 -8.44 5.02 11.69
CA ARG A 17 -8.86 3.69 11.24
C ARG A 17 -9.82 3.77 10.06
N VAL A 18 -9.54 2.94 9.07
CA VAL A 18 -10.42 2.67 7.93
C VAL A 18 -10.94 1.24 8.04
N GLU A 19 -10.04 0.27 8.27
CA GLU A 19 -10.33 -1.16 8.44
C GLU A 19 -11.23 -1.76 7.32
N GLN A 20 -10.94 -1.41 6.06
CA GLN A 20 -11.71 -1.85 4.89
C GLN A 20 -10.92 -2.77 3.97
N ARG A 21 -11.62 -3.68 3.30
CA ARG A 21 -11.02 -4.53 2.26
C ARG A 21 -10.84 -3.71 0.98
N VAL A 22 -9.66 -3.78 0.38
CA VAL A 22 -9.41 -3.19 -0.94
C VAL A 22 -9.69 -4.24 -2.03
N PRO A 23 -10.65 -4.00 -2.94
CA PRO A 23 -10.92 -4.91 -4.05
C PRO A 23 -9.74 -4.99 -5.02
N LYS A 24 -9.46 -6.19 -5.54
CA LYS A 24 -8.42 -6.39 -6.57
C LYS A 24 -8.75 -5.66 -7.89
N THR A 25 -10.03 -5.43 -8.16
CA THR A 25 -10.51 -4.70 -9.35
C THR A 25 -9.97 -3.28 -9.37
N LEU A 26 -9.97 -2.59 -8.21
CA LEU A 26 -9.39 -1.25 -8.06
C LEU A 26 -7.92 -1.23 -8.47
N LEU A 27 -7.13 -2.21 -8.02
CA LEU A 27 -5.71 -2.29 -8.40
C LEU A 27 -5.53 -2.53 -9.91
N ASN A 28 -6.38 -3.36 -10.51
CA ASN A 28 -6.33 -3.62 -11.94
C ASN A 28 -6.63 -2.36 -12.76
N GLU A 29 -7.65 -1.60 -12.36
CA GLU A 29 -8.06 -0.37 -13.03
C GLU A 29 -7.00 0.73 -12.90
N GLN A 30 -6.37 0.86 -11.74
CA GLN A 30 -5.46 1.97 -11.44
C GLN A 30 -4.00 1.71 -11.80
N ALA A 31 -3.54 0.44 -11.85
CA ALA A 31 -2.11 0.14 -12.05
C ALA A 31 -1.79 -0.94 -13.08
N ALA A 32 -2.74 -1.79 -13.47
CA ALA A 32 -2.44 -2.93 -14.34
C ALA A 32 -2.49 -2.57 -15.83
N ALA A 33 -1.37 -2.09 -16.35
CA ALA A 33 -1.23 -1.76 -17.78
C ALA A 33 -1.28 -3.01 -18.68
N THR A 34 -0.78 -4.16 -18.20
CA THR A 34 -0.64 -5.38 -19.02
C THR A 34 -1.47 -6.56 -18.49
N ALA A 35 -1.67 -7.58 -19.33
CA ALA A 35 -2.28 -8.84 -18.90
C ALA A 35 -1.44 -9.55 -17.83
N ALA A 36 -0.11 -9.40 -17.88
CA ALA A 36 0.79 -9.94 -16.87
C ALA A 36 0.62 -9.24 -15.51
N ASP A 37 0.39 -7.92 -15.50
CA ASP A 37 0.10 -7.18 -14.26
C ASP A 37 -1.22 -7.65 -13.64
N ARG A 38 -2.27 -7.76 -14.46
CA ARG A 38 -3.58 -8.28 -14.00
C ARG A 38 -3.48 -9.67 -13.40
N ARG A 39 -2.68 -10.54 -14.04
CA ARG A 39 -2.38 -11.88 -13.53
C ARG A 39 -1.64 -11.83 -12.20
N THR A 40 -0.61 -10.99 -12.10
CA THR A 40 0.20 -10.78 -10.88
C THR A 40 -0.68 -10.36 -9.70
N ILE A 41 -1.59 -9.41 -9.91
CA ILE A 41 -2.54 -8.96 -8.88
C ILE A 41 -3.52 -10.08 -8.51
N LYS A 42 -4.11 -10.75 -9.51
CA LYS A 42 -5.10 -11.81 -9.29
C LYS A 42 -4.52 -12.97 -8.48
N GLU A 43 -3.38 -13.49 -8.91
CA GLU A 43 -2.72 -14.68 -8.37
C GLU A 43 -1.83 -14.37 -7.17
N GLY A 44 -1.30 -13.16 -7.05
CA GLY A 44 -0.35 -12.82 -5.99
C GLY A 44 -0.99 -12.36 -4.68
N ILE A 45 -2.18 -11.74 -4.75
CA ILE A 45 -2.85 -11.22 -3.55
C ILE A 45 -3.74 -12.29 -2.93
N GLU A 46 -3.51 -12.59 -1.66
CA GLU A 46 -4.49 -13.26 -0.83
C GLU A 46 -5.47 -12.24 -0.25
N ALA A 47 -4.92 -11.23 0.42
CA ALA A 47 -5.68 -10.17 1.08
C ALA A 47 -5.02 -8.81 0.97
N LEU A 48 -5.82 -7.77 0.80
CA LEU A 48 -5.37 -6.39 0.92
C LEU A 48 -6.38 -5.62 1.79
N TRP A 49 -5.88 -5.05 2.87
CA TRP A 49 -6.65 -4.25 3.82
C TRP A 49 -6.13 -2.82 3.86
N TRP A 50 -7.05 -1.87 3.84
CA TRP A 50 -6.80 -0.49 4.20
C TRP A 50 -7.03 -0.33 5.69
N LEU A 51 -5.93 -0.30 6.45
CA LEU A 51 -5.98 -0.24 7.91
C LEU A 51 -6.29 1.16 8.39
N ALA A 52 -5.58 2.16 7.85
CA ALA A 52 -5.70 3.54 8.29
C ALA A 52 -5.40 4.56 7.20
N SER A 53 -5.94 5.76 7.38
CA SER A 53 -5.65 6.96 6.60
C SER A 53 -5.13 8.03 7.54
N LEU A 54 -3.89 8.47 7.32
CA LEU A 54 -3.24 9.48 8.15
C LEU A 54 -3.38 10.84 7.47
N LYS A 55 -4.10 11.75 8.11
CA LYS A 55 -4.39 13.11 7.63
C LYS A 55 -4.05 14.14 8.70
N PRO A 56 -3.73 15.39 8.34
CA PRO A 56 -3.43 16.41 9.33
C PRO A 56 -4.51 16.55 10.41
N THR A 57 -5.78 16.41 10.02
CA THR A 57 -6.93 16.51 10.91
C THR A 57 -7.05 15.38 11.93
N ASN A 58 -6.42 14.22 11.73
CA ASN A 58 -6.58 13.05 12.60
C ASN A 58 -5.29 12.59 13.31
N ILE A 59 -4.12 13.09 12.90
CA ILE A 59 -2.82 12.85 13.57
C ILE A 59 -2.10 14.10 14.05
N GLY A 60 -2.57 15.31 13.71
CA GLY A 60 -1.93 16.56 14.14
C GLY A 60 -0.57 16.86 13.48
N VAL A 61 -0.23 16.13 12.41
CA VAL A 61 0.96 16.39 11.59
C VAL A 61 0.53 17.20 10.37
N PRO A 62 1.06 18.42 10.15
CA PRO A 62 0.70 19.24 9.00
C PRO A 62 0.92 18.54 7.66
N ALA A 63 0.12 18.88 6.66
CA ALA A 63 0.38 18.45 5.29
C ALA A 63 1.72 19.02 4.82
N PHE A 64 2.42 18.27 3.98
CA PHE A 64 3.66 18.70 3.36
C PHE A 64 3.47 18.81 1.85
N ALA A 65 3.90 19.91 1.25
CA ALA A 65 3.90 20.11 -0.19
C ALA A 65 5.14 20.89 -0.61
N ASP A 66 5.80 20.44 -1.67
CA ASP A 66 6.90 21.12 -2.35
C ASP A 66 6.73 20.97 -3.87
N ASP A 67 7.69 21.49 -4.65
CA ASP A 67 7.67 21.42 -6.12
C ASP A 67 7.77 20.00 -6.70
N GLN A 68 8.00 18.99 -5.87
CA GLN A 68 8.18 17.61 -6.30
C GLN A 68 7.08 16.66 -5.80
N ARG A 69 6.42 16.98 -4.69
CA ARG A 69 5.54 16.04 -3.99
C ARG A 69 4.61 16.69 -2.99
N GLU A 70 3.49 16.01 -2.75
CA GLU A 70 2.46 16.42 -1.81
C GLU A 70 2.03 15.24 -0.91
N TYR A 71 1.89 15.51 0.39
CA TYR A 71 1.52 14.58 1.47
C TYR A 71 0.31 15.15 2.20
N LEU A 72 -0.85 15.10 1.54
CA LEU A 72 -2.13 15.42 2.18
C LEU A 72 -2.66 14.26 3.03
N GLU A 73 -2.28 13.05 2.65
CA GLU A 73 -2.75 11.80 3.22
C GLU A 73 -1.68 10.72 3.06
N ILE A 74 -1.54 9.82 4.05
CA ILE A 74 -0.75 8.60 3.93
C ILE A 74 -1.68 7.41 4.16
N ALA A 75 -1.70 6.48 3.19
CA ALA A 75 -2.47 5.25 3.32
C ALA A 75 -1.64 4.16 4.00
N VAL A 76 -2.18 3.54 5.05
CA VAL A 76 -1.58 2.38 5.71
C VAL A 76 -2.31 1.13 5.25
N LEU A 77 -1.60 0.28 4.51
CA LEU A 77 -2.15 -0.92 3.90
C LEU A 77 -1.48 -2.17 4.44
N HIS A 78 -2.23 -3.26 4.56
CA HIS A 78 -1.70 -4.59 4.90
C HIS A 78 -2.00 -5.55 3.76
N LEU A 79 -0.94 -6.09 3.17
CA LEU A 79 -0.98 -7.07 2.10
C LEU A 79 -0.56 -8.44 2.63
N THR A 80 -1.42 -9.43 2.47
CA THR A 80 -1.08 -10.86 2.57
C THR A 80 -0.94 -11.42 1.17
N THR A 81 0.20 -12.01 0.87
CA THR A 81 0.47 -12.62 -0.45
C THR A 81 0.24 -14.11 -0.44
N ARG A 82 -0.05 -14.67 -1.62
CA ARG A 82 -0.03 -16.13 -1.82
C ARG A 82 1.40 -16.61 -2.04
N ASP A 83 1.67 -17.87 -1.73
CA ASP A 83 2.98 -18.51 -1.91
C ASP A 83 3.61 -18.25 -3.28
N ALA A 84 2.81 -18.29 -4.34
CA ALA A 84 3.24 -18.06 -5.72
C ALA A 84 3.85 -16.66 -5.98
N ALA A 85 3.59 -15.69 -5.10
CA ALA A 85 4.10 -14.32 -5.14
C ALA A 85 4.73 -13.89 -3.79
N ALA A 86 5.14 -14.83 -2.94
CA ALA A 86 5.65 -14.52 -1.60
C ALA A 86 7.09 -13.97 -1.58
N LYS A 87 7.85 -14.09 -2.68
CA LYS A 87 9.26 -13.67 -2.78
C LYS A 87 9.72 -13.33 -4.19
N GLY A 88 10.92 -12.74 -4.27
CA GLY A 88 11.63 -12.46 -5.52
C GLY A 88 10.92 -11.45 -6.40
N ALA A 89 11.17 -11.51 -7.72
CA ALA A 89 10.70 -10.52 -8.69
C ALA A 89 9.17 -10.38 -8.74
N LYS A 90 8.42 -11.46 -8.47
CA LYS A 90 6.94 -11.42 -8.42
C LYS A 90 6.42 -10.57 -7.27
N LEU A 91 7.03 -10.71 -6.08
CA LEU A 91 6.71 -9.89 -4.93
C LEU A 91 7.05 -8.42 -5.22
N THR A 92 8.25 -8.16 -5.73
CA THR A 92 8.68 -6.80 -6.09
C THR A 92 7.68 -6.14 -7.05
N ARG A 93 7.31 -6.86 -8.12
CA ARG A 93 6.36 -6.34 -9.10
C ARG A 93 4.97 -6.09 -8.51
N LEU A 94 4.49 -6.97 -7.64
CA LEU A 94 3.20 -6.80 -6.97
C LEU A 94 3.19 -5.55 -6.07
N VAL A 95 4.26 -5.34 -5.30
CA VAL A 95 4.42 -4.17 -4.43
C VAL A 95 4.49 -2.87 -5.25
N GLU A 96 5.21 -2.87 -6.38
CA GLU A 96 5.23 -1.72 -7.30
C GLU A 96 3.84 -1.37 -7.85
N LEU A 97 3.08 -2.39 -8.29
CA LEU A 97 1.72 -2.19 -8.81
C LEU A 97 0.80 -1.60 -7.73
N LEU A 98 0.92 -2.06 -6.48
CA LEU A 98 0.15 -1.53 -5.36
C LEU A 98 0.49 -0.07 -5.09
N HIS A 99 1.79 0.29 -5.01
CA HIS A 99 2.20 1.69 -4.82
C HIS A 99 1.74 2.61 -5.95
N ARG A 100 1.64 2.10 -7.18
CA ARG A 100 1.12 2.87 -8.33
C ARG A 100 -0.40 3.04 -8.31
N ALA A 101 -1.14 2.06 -7.78
CA ALA A 101 -2.59 2.07 -7.79
C ALA A 101 -3.21 3.07 -6.80
N ILE A 102 -2.44 3.47 -5.78
CA ILE A 102 -2.92 4.33 -4.69
C ILE A 102 -2.40 5.75 -4.92
N PRO A 103 -3.29 6.76 -5.05
CA PRO A 103 -2.90 8.13 -5.38
C PRO A 103 -2.32 8.93 -4.19
N TYR A 104 -1.79 8.23 -3.18
CA TYR A 104 -1.21 8.77 -1.95
C TYR A 104 0.04 7.97 -1.58
N PRO A 105 1.01 8.56 -0.86
CA PRO A 105 2.08 7.80 -0.22
C PRO A 105 1.51 6.62 0.59
N VAL A 106 2.15 5.45 0.46
CA VAL A 106 1.69 4.21 1.13
C VAL A 106 2.75 3.73 2.12
N LEU A 107 2.30 3.44 3.34
CA LEU A 107 2.98 2.55 4.28
C LEU A 107 2.39 1.15 4.10
N LEU A 108 3.10 0.28 3.38
CA LEU A 108 2.66 -1.08 3.11
C LEU A 108 3.28 -2.06 4.12
N LEU A 109 2.43 -2.68 4.92
CA LEU A 109 2.78 -3.82 5.75
C LEU A 109 2.63 -5.09 4.92
N LEU A 110 3.73 -5.80 4.73
CA LEU A 110 3.78 -7.00 3.91
C LEU A 110 3.85 -8.25 4.78
N GLU A 111 2.91 -9.17 4.55
CA GLU A 111 2.88 -10.51 5.09
C GLU A 111 3.07 -11.52 3.95
N SER A 112 4.28 -12.04 3.83
CA SER A 112 4.65 -13.11 2.91
C SER A 112 5.52 -14.16 3.65
N ASP A 113 6.42 -14.87 2.95
CA ASP A 113 7.48 -15.70 3.57
C ASP A 113 8.26 -14.93 4.66
N VAL A 114 8.34 -13.60 4.52
CA VAL A 114 8.90 -12.69 5.52
C VAL A 114 7.95 -11.54 5.79
N THR A 115 7.87 -11.11 7.04
CA THR A 115 7.17 -9.87 7.41
C THR A 115 8.05 -8.68 7.11
N GLY A 116 7.51 -7.66 6.44
CA GLY A 116 8.28 -6.48 6.05
C GLY A 116 7.45 -5.21 5.92
N LEU A 117 8.14 -4.11 5.67
CA LEU A 117 7.56 -2.80 5.34
C LEU A 117 8.04 -2.37 3.96
N SER A 118 7.15 -1.77 3.18
CA SER A 118 7.49 -1.10 1.94
C SER A 118 6.89 0.30 1.94
N LEU A 119 7.70 1.28 1.61
CA LEU A 119 7.30 2.68 1.56
C LEU A 119 7.72 3.26 0.22
N ALA A 120 6.85 4.06 -0.38
CA ALA A 120 7.17 4.83 -1.57
C ALA A 120 6.59 6.23 -1.46
N HIS A 121 7.35 7.21 -1.96
CA HIS A 121 6.85 8.56 -2.15
C HIS A 121 5.83 8.57 -3.30
N LYS A 122 4.82 9.44 -3.21
CA LYS A 122 3.96 9.73 -4.36
C LYS A 122 4.82 10.40 -5.44
N ARG A 123 4.95 9.75 -6.59
CA ARG A 123 5.57 10.34 -7.79
C ARG A 123 4.48 11.04 -8.58
N TRP A 124 4.63 12.32 -8.87
CA TRP A 124 3.80 12.93 -9.92
C TRP A 124 4.12 12.27 -11.26
N ALA A 125 3.08 12.10 -12.08
CA ALA A 125 3.29 11.84 -13.49
C ALA A 125 3.95 13.09 -14.06
N GLN A 126 5.26 13.03 -14.31
CA GLN A 126 5.93 13.98 -15.19
C GLN A 126 5.45 13.66 -16.60
N ASN A 127 4.25 14.12 -16.93
CA ASN A 127 3.81 14.19 -18.31
C ASN A 127 4.48 15.45 -18.88
N GLU A 128 5.60 15.25 -19.56
CA GLU A 128 6.11 16.21 -20.56
C GLU A 128 5.31 16.07 -21.87
#